data_AF-A0A0M9VSV0-F1
#
_entry.id   AF-A0A0M9VSV0-F1
#
_cell.length_a   1.000
_cell.length_b   1.000
_cell.length_c   1.000
_cell.angle_alpha   90.00
_cell.angle_beta   90.00
_cell.angle_gamma   90.00
#
_symmetry.space_group_name_H-M   'P 1'
#
loop_
_entity.id
_entity.type
_entity.pdbx_description
1 polymer ?
#
loop_
_entity_poly.entity_id
_entity_poly.type
_entity_poly.pdbx_seq_one_letter_code
_entity_poly.pdbx_strand_id
1 'polypeptide(L)'
;MREVNFSIPNVNKASVGITTALYDRRALDCTSTLPLINSLNHLAYLTTSSARIRDILTVDGGIERLVCILKQGRSKDMMSTWKWNLAFQCVVNIGVRGTENVRTRVVEADMVPVIATILDNYIKIVERCREKADEAKQKQIHDHHRPRTHEHRSAPKVALPASSSAYLPHDSSTTCTVALPGPVCCCRCCFGRYRQVE
;
A
#
# COMPACT_ATOMS: atom_id res chain seq x y z
N MET A 1 -10.53 -22.16 -29.73
CA MET A 1 -10.97 -23.28 -28.87
C MET A 1 -11.20 -22.74 -27.47
N ARG A 2 -12.36 -22.97 -26.85
CA ARG A 2 -12.57 -22.61 -25.44
C ARG A 2 -11.74 -23.59 -24.60
N GLU A 3 -10.80 -23.10 -23.83
CA GLU A 3 -10.12 -23.93 -22.84
C GLU A 3 -11.14 -24.48 -21.85
N VAL A 4 -11.03 -25.80 -21.59
CA VAL A 4 -11.94 -26.55 -20.73
C VAL A 4 -11.74 -26.05 -19.30
N ASN A 5 -12.81 -25.66 -18.61
CA ASN A 5 -12.73 -25.30 -17.19
C ASN A 5 -12.32 -26.56 -16.41
N PHE A 6 -11.09 -26.58 -15.87
CA PHE A 6 -10.62 -27.70 -15.05
C PHE A 6 -11.22 -27.55 -13.65
N SER A 7 -12.21 -28.38 -13.34
CA SER A 7 -12.70 -28.60 -11.98
C SER A 7 -11.99 -29.83 -11.40
N ILE A 8 -11.64 -29.79 -10.10
CA ILE A 8 -11.19 -30.99 -9.39
C ILE A 8 -12.35 -31.43 -8.49
N PRO A 9 -13.21 -32.36 -8.95
CA PRO A 9 -14.39 -32.78 -8.19
C PRO A 9 -14.02 -33.41 -6.84
N ASN A 10 -12.88 -34.11 -6.75
CA ASN A 10 -12.44 -34.80 -5.54
C ASN A 10 -12.14 -33.88 -4.35
N VAL A 11 -11.86 -32.59 -4.59
CA VAL A 11 -11.63 -31.61 -3.51
C VAL A 11 -12.75 -30.57 -3.42
N ASN A 12 -13.83 -30.73 -4.20
CA ASN A 12 -14.93 -29.78 -4.34
C ASN A 12 -14.45 -28.33 -4.57
N LYS A 13 -13.33 -28.17 -5.31
CA LYS A 13 -12.80 -26.86 -5.71
C LYS A 13 -13.06 -26.64 -7.19
N ALA A 14 -13.59 -25.46 -7.51
CA ALA A 14 -13.91 -25.05 -8.87
C ALA A 14 -12.66 -24.73 -9.74
N SER A 15 -11.45 -24.72 -9.15
CA SER A 15 -10.19 -24.48 -9.86
C SER A 15 -8.99 -25.11 -9.13
N VAL A 16 -7.91 -25.38 -9.87
CA VAL A 16 -6.60 -25.76 -9.30
C VAL A 16 -5.93 -24.51 -8.73
N GLY A 17 -5.43 -24.58 -7.49
CA GLY A 17 -4.85 -23.44 -6.76
C GLY A 17 -3.45 -23.73 -6.23
N ILE A 18 -2.70 -22.67 -5.94
CA ILE A 18 -1.38 -22.79 -5.29
C ILE A 18 -1.59 -23.07 -3.80
N THR A 19 -0.79 -23.99 -3.26
CA THR A 19 -0.75 -24.32 -1.83
C THR A 19 0.69 -24.22 -1.33
N THR A 20 0.93 -24.37 -0.03
CA THR A 20 2.27 -24.32 0.55
C THR A 20 3.20 -25.47 0.10
N ALA A 21 2.68 -26.50 -0.56
CA ALA A 21 3.45 -27.64 -1.05
C ALA A 21 3.38 -27.82 -2.58
N LEU A 22 2.48 -27.11 -3.26
CA LEU A 22 2.24 -27.30 -4.70
C LEU A 22 2.05 -25.95 -5.40
N TYR A 23 2.82 -25.77 -6.47
CA TYR A 23 2.70 -24.66 -7.38
C TYR A 23 2.07 -25.13 -8.71
N ASP A 24 1.01 -24.45 -9.13
CA ASP A 24 0.40 -24.60 -10.45
C ASP A 24 0.24 -23.21 -11.08
N ARG A 25 0.87 -23.02 -12.25
CA ARG A 25 0.88 -21.76 -13.01
C ARG A 25 -0.53 -21.26 -13.32
N ARG A 26 -1.48 -22.16 -13.55
CA ARG A 26 -2.84 -21.84 -13.99
C ARG A 26 -3.64 -21.11 -12.91
N ALA A 27 -3.28 -21.30 -11.64
CA ALA A 27 -3.88 -20.58 -10.52
C ALA A 27 -3.67 -19.05 -10.62
N LEU A 28 -2.61 -18.60 -11.32
CA LEU A 28 -2.34 -17.17 -11.55
C LEU A 28 -3.22 -16.56 -12.65
N ASP A 29 -3.93 -17.37 -13.43
CA ASP A 29 -4.85 -16.93 -14.49
C ASP A 29 -6.30 -16.83 -14.00
N CYS A 30 -6.55 -17.04 -12.72
CA CYS A 30 -7.89 -16.90 -12.14
C CYS A 30 -8.46 -15.50 -12.36
N THR A 31 -9.70 -15.43 -12.88
CA THR A 31 -10.46 -14.19 -13.09
C THR A 31 -11.06 -13.66 -11.79
N SER A 32 -11.38 -14.55 -10.85
CA SER A 32 -11.91 -14.20 -9.55
C SER A 32 -10.82 -13.70 -8.60
N THR A 33 -11.04 -12.54 -7.99
CA THR A 33 -10.06 -11.89 -7.11
C THR A 33 -9.74 -12.71 -5.85
N LEU A 34 -10.76 -13.34 -5.23
CA LEU A 34 -10.59 -14.08 -3.98
C LEU A 34 -9.68 -15.32 -4.12
N PRO A 35 -9.92 -16.26 -5.06
CA PRO A 35 -9.02 -17.38 -5.30
C PRO A 35 -7.60 -16.96 -5.69
N LEU A 36 -7.47 -15.86 -6.45
CA LEU A 36 -6.18 -15.32 -6.86
C LEU A 36 -5.40 -14.79 -5.67
N ILE A 37 -6.04 -14.02 -4.76
CA ILE A 37 -5.40 -13.55 -3.52
C ILE A 37 -4.90 -14.73 -2.69
N ASN A 38 -5.71 -15.78 -2.53
CA ASN A 38 -5.30 -16.95 -1.75
C ASN A 38 -4.08 -17.66 -2.38
N SER A 39 -4.08 -17.82 -3.70
CA SER A 39 -2.97 -18.41 -4.45
C SER A 39 -1.70 -17.56 -4.34
N LEU A 40 -1.81 -16.23 -4.45
CA LEU A 40 -0.69 -15.29 -4.30
C LEU A 40 -0.13 -15.29 -2.88
N ASN A 41 -0.99 -15.45 -1.86
CA ASN A 41 -0.55 -15.54 -0.47
C ASN A 41 0.34 -16.78 -0.22
N HIS A 42 -0.09 -17.95 -0.71
CA HIS A 42 0.73 -19.15 -0.66
C HIS A 42 2.00 -19.03 -1.52
N LEU A 43 1.91 -18.36 -2.67
CA LEU A 43 3.07 -18.10 -3.53
C LEU A 43 4.11 -17.18 -2.88
N ALA A 44 3.68 -16.17 -2.12
CA ALA A 44 4.59 -15.26 -1.41
C ALA A 44 5.48 -16.03 -0.41
N TYR A 45 4.91 -17.04 0.26
CA TYR A 45 5.67 -17.96 1.10
C TYR A 45 6.62 -18.85 0.28
N LEU A 46 6.12 -19.49 -0.78
CA LEU A 46 6.93 -20.40 -1.62
C LEU A 46 8.12 -19.72 -2.28
N THR A 47 7.93 -18.50 -2.79
CA THR A 47 9.00 -17.70 -3.43
C THR A 47 10.10 -17.32 -2.44
N THR A 48 9.77 -17.22 -1.16
CA THR A 48 10.72 -16.96 -0.07
C THR A 48 11.55 -18.21 0.27
N SER A 49 10.90 -19.37 0.36
CA SER A 49 11.48 -20.60 0.90
C SER A 49 12.10 -21.54 -0.13
N SER A 50 11.63 -21.53 -1.38
CA SER A 50 12.03 -22.50 -2.41
C SER A 50 12.70 -21.85 -3.62
N ALA A 51 13.99 -22.15 -3.82
CA ALA A 51 14.72 -21.73 -5.02
C ALA A 51 14.14 -22.36 -6.30
N ARG A 52 13.79 -23.65 -6.23
CA ARG A 52 13.16 -24.37 -7.34
C ARG A 52 11.89 -23.66 -7.83
N ILE A 53 11.05 -23.15 -6.93
CA ILE A 53 9.83 -22.43 -7.34
C ILE A 53 10.18 -21.13 -8.07
N ARG A 54 11.23 -20.40 -7.65
CA ARG A 54 11.69 -19.21 -8.37
C ARG A 54 12.17 -19.55 -9.78
N ASP A 55 12.91 -20.66 -9.94
CA ASP A 55 13.37 -21.11 -11.25
C ASP A 55 12.18 -21.52 -12.14
N ILE A 56 11.22 -22.28 -11.61
CA ILE A 56 10.00 -22.66 -12.36
C ILE A 56 9.25 -21.42 -12.87
N LEU A 57 9.05 -20.41 -12.01
CA LEU A 57 8.37 -19.16 -12.36
C LEU A 57 9.03 -18.39 -13.51
N THR A 58 10.33 -18.57 -13.73
CA THR A 58 11.05 -17.93 -14.86
C THR A 58 10.85 -18.65 -16.18
N VAL A 59 10.62 -19.97 -16.13
CA VAL A 59 10.52 -20.85 -17.29
C VAL A 59 9.08 -20.91 -17.82
N ASP A 60 8.10 -20.89 -16.93
CA ASP A 60 6.68 -21.07 -17.26
C ASP A 60 5.91 -19.76 -17.54
N GLY A 61 6.61 -18.63 -17.52
CA GLY A 61 5.99 -17.31 -17.74
C GLY A 61 5.17 -16.80 -16.54
N GLY A 62 5.39 -17.32 -15.34
CA GLY A 62 4.70 -16.89 -14.13
C GLY A 62 5.06 -15.47 -13.70
N ILE A 63 6.29 -15.03 -13.94
CA ILE A 63 6.73 -13.67 -13.60
C ILE A 63 5.99 -12.64 -14.45
N GLU A 64 5.87 -12.87 -15.76
CA GLU A 64 5.15 -12.02 -16.71
C GLU A 64 3.69 -11.85 -16.30
N ARG A 65 3.08 -12.93 -15.78
CA ARG A 65 1.73 -12.87 -15.25
C ARG A 65 1.63 -12.00 -13.99
N LEU A 66 2.58 -12.13 -13.07
CA LEU A 66 2.65 -11.27 -11.89
C LEU A 66 2.85 -9.80 -12.28
N VAL A 67 3.75 -9.51 -13.22
CA VAL A 67 3.98 -8.15 -13.72
C VAL A 67 2.73 -7.62 -14.44
N CYS A 68 2.01 -8.44 -15.19
CA CYS A 68 0.73 -8.06 -15.78
C CYS A 68 -0.30 -7.62 -14.73
N ILE A 69 -0.36 -8.29 -13.57
CA ILE A 69 -1.19 -7.86 -12.43
C ILE A 69 -0.71 -6.51 -11.90
N LEU A 70 0.60 -6.28 -11.82
CA LEU A 70 1.18 -5.02 -11.34
C LEU A 70 0.91 -3.84 -12.27
N LYS A 71 0.98 -4.07 -13.59
CA LYS A 71 0.69 -3.08 -14.63
C LYS A 71 -0.77 -2.60 -14.62
N GLN A 72 -1.71 -3.37 -14.04
CA GLN A 72 -3.10 -2.91 -13.82
C GLN A 72 -3.18 -1.73 -12.84
N GLY A 73 -2.12 -1.49 -12.05
CA GLY A 73 -2.03 -0.40 -11.09
C GLY A 73 -2.79 -0.67 -9.80
N ARG A 74 -2.59 0.22 -8.82
CA ARG A 74 -3.29 0.18 -7.53
C ARG A 74 -4.68 0.78 -7.69
N SER A 75 -5.71 0.00 -7.35
CA SER A 75 -7.11 0.46 -7.29
C SER A 75 -7.46 0.94 -5.88
N LYS A 76 -8.55 1.72 -5.75
CA LYS A 76 -9.15 2.10 -4.46
C LYS A 76 -9.86 0.93 -3.77
N ASP A 77 -10.18 -0.12 -4.52
CA ASP A 77 -10.77 -1.33 -3.99
C ASP A 77 -9.77 -2.08 -3.08
N MET A 78 -10.27 -2.51 -1.92
CA MET A 78 -9.46 -3.17 -0.90
C MET A 78 -8.86 -4.46 -1.45
N MET A 79 -9.68 -5.34 -2.04
CA MET A 79 -9.22 -6.63 -2.56
C MET A 79 -8.20 -6.46 -3.69
N SER A 80 -8.41 -5.50 -4.56
CA SER A 80 -7.47 -5.14 -5.63
C SER A 80 -6.13 -4.65 -5.09
N THR A 81 -6.14 -3.92 -3.97
CA THR A 81 -4.91 -3.51 -3.26
C THR A 81 -4.16 -4.70 -2.69
N TRP A 82 -4.87 -5.64 -2.02
CA TRP A 82 -4.26 -6.87 -1.50
C TRP A 82 -3.67 -7.72 -2.61
N LYS A 83 -4.41 -7.91 -3.71
CA LYS A 83 -3.94 -8.61 -4.92
C LYS A 83 -2.65 -7.99 -5.44
N TRP A 84 -2.61 -6.66 -5.62
CA TRP A 84 -1.43 -5.96 -6.13
C TRP A 84 -0.24 -6.08 -5.15
N ASN A 85 -0.47 -5.90 -3.85
CA ASN A 85 0.57 -6.02 -2.84
C ASN A 85 1.20 -7.42 -2.80
N LEU A 86 0.37 -8.47 -2.82
CA LEU A 86 0.87 -9.85 -2.82
C LEU A 86 1.62 -10.18 -4.12
N ALA A 87 1.13 -9.72 -5.27
CA ALA A 87 1.85 -9.88 -6.54
C ALA A 87 3.21 -9.16 -6.50
N PHE A 88 3.24 -7.94 -5.98
CA PHE A 88 4.47 -7.15 -5.87
C PHE A 88 5.48 -7.84 -4.96
N GLN A 89 5.01 -8.31 -3.81
CA GLN A 89 5.83 -9.08 -2.87
C GLN A 89 6.41 -10.35 -3.51
N CYS A 90 5.62 -11.09 -4.29
CA CYS A 90 6.13 -12.26 -5.01
C CYS A 90 7.27 -11.89 -5.96
N VAL A 91 7.10 -10.85 -6.79
CA VAL A 91 8.14 -10.42 -7.75
C VAL A 91 9.39 -9.93 -7.03
N VAL A 92 9.25 -9.13 -5.96
CA VAL A 92 10.39 -8.67 -5.16
C VAL A 92 11.12 -9.84 -4.50
N ASN A 93 10.39 -10.80 -3.91
CA ASN A 93 10.99 -12.01 -3.33
C ASN A 93 11.80 -12.80 -4.37
N ILE A 94 11.27 -12.94 -5.59
CA ILE A 94 11.97 -13.59 -6.70
C ILE A 94 13.24 -12.84 -7.06
N GLY A 95 13.17 -11.50 -7.20
CA GLY A 95 14.31 -10.67 -7.56
C GLY A 95 15.42 -10.64 -6.51
N VAL A 96 15.08 -10.48 -5.22
CA VAL A 96 16.11 -10.33 -4.16
C VAL A 96 16.74 -11.67 -3.74
N ARG A 97 16.02 -12.80 -3.89
CA ARG A 97 16.51 -14.15 -3.54
C ARG A 97 16.91 -14.99 -4.75
N GLY A 98 16.71 -14.46 -5.97
CA GLY A 98 17.01 -15.13 -7.22
C GLY A 98 18.50 -15.19 -7.53
N THR A 99 18.88 -16.19 -8.32
CA THR A 99 20.19 -16.21 -8.99
C THR A 99 20.26 -15.08 -10.02
N GLU A 100 21.43 -14.83 -10.58
CA GLU A 100 21.61 -13.82 -11.64
C GLU A 100 20.62 -14.03 -12.80
N ASN A 101 20.47 -15.26 -13.29
CA ASN A 101 19.53 -15.60 -14.35
C ASN A 101 18.08 -15.22 -13.98
N VAL A 102 17.65 -15.53 -12.75
CA VAL A 102 16.32 -15.16 -12.27
C VAL A 102 16.15 -13.63 -12.24
N ARG A 103 17.17 -12.89 -11.80
CA ARG A 103 17.13 -11.41 -11.78
C ARG A 103 17.02 -10.82 -13.18
N THR A 104 17.77 -11.34 -14.14
CA THR A 104 17.69 -10.94 -15.55
C THR A 104 16.29 -11.18 -16.11
N ARG A 105 15.71 -12.36 -15.86
CA ARG A 105 14.34 -12.70 -16.28
C ARG A 105 13.28 -11.78 -15.68
N VAL A 106 13.44 -11.34 -14.42
CA VAL A 106 12.54 -10.34 -13.80
C VAL A 106 12.59 -9.00 -14.53
N VAL A 107 13.76 -8.58 -15.00
CA VAL A 107 13.92 -7.35 -15.78
C VAL A 107 13.27 -7.51 -17.15
N GLU A 108 13.55 -8.62 -17.84
CA GLU A 108 12.98 -8.95 -19.15
C GLU A 108 11.45 -9.10 -19.13
N ALA A 109 10.87 -9.43 -17.98
CA ALA A 109 9.42 -9.48 -17.77
C ALA A 109 8.77 -8.10 -17.54
N ASP A 110 9.47 -6.99 -17.82
CA ASP A 110 9.03 -5.59 -17.65
C ASP A 110 8.77 -5.14 -16.20
N MET A 111 9.57 -5.60 -15.24
CA MET A 111 9.44 -5.09 -13.87
C MET A 111 9.99 -3.66 -13.70
N VAL A 112 10.93 -3.23 -14.55
CA VAL A 112 11.59 -1.91 -14.44
C VAL A 112 10.59 -0.74 -14.56
N PRO A 113 9.68 -0.68 -15.54
CA PRO A 113 8.67 0.39 -15.61
C PRO A 113 7.73 0.43 -14.40
N VAL A 114 7.44 -0.73 -13.79
CA VAL A 114 6.61 -0.80 -12.57
C VAL A 114 7.33 -0.12 -11.41
N ILE A 115 8.60 -0.42 -11.20
CA ILE A 115 9.42 0.19 -10.14
C ILE A 115 9.57 1.69 -10.39
N ALA A 116 9.89 2.09 -11.62
CA ALA A 116 9.99 3.49 -12.01
C ALA A 116 8.70 4.25 -11.65
N THR A 117 7.54 3.70 -12.01
CA THR A 117 6.23 4.28 -11.68
C THR A 117 6.02 4.43 -10.16
N ILE A 118 6.43 3.46 -9.36
CA ILE A 118 6.30 3.53 -7.89
C ILE A 118 7.17 4.66 -7.32
N LEU A 119 8.43 4.74 -7.75
CA LEU A 119 9.38 5.75 -7.29
C LEU A 119 8.95 7.16 -7.73
N ASP A 120 8.48 7.31 -8.96
CA ASP A 120 8.01 8.57 -9.52
C ASP A 120 6.79 9.10 -8.74
N ASN A 121 5.87 8.20 -8.36
CA ASN A 121 4.76 8.53 -7.48
C ASN A 121 5.21 8.92 -6.07
N TYR A 122 6.24 8.27 -5.53
CA TYR A 122 6.79 8.59 -4.21
C TYR A 122 7.40 9.99 -4.18
N ILE A 123 8.24 10.33 -5.18
CA ILE A 123 8.87 11.66 -5.29
C ILE A 123 7.79 12.75 -5.36
N LYS A 124 6.78 12.59 -6.22
CA LYS A 124 5.64 13.53 -6.33
C LYS A 124 4.86 13.70 -5.02
N ILE A 125 4.80 12.67 -4.17
CA ILE A 125 4.17 12.78 -2.84
C ILE A 125 5.07 13.58 -1.91
N VAL A 126 6.36 13.28 -1.88
CA VAL A 126 7.35 13.97 -1.03
C VAL A 126 7.41 15.46 -1.37
N GLU A 127 7.45 15.81 -2.66
CA GLU A 127 7.45 17.21 -3.12
C GLU A 127 6.20 17.95 -2.68
N ARG A 128 5.00 17.39 -2.91
CA ARG A 128 3.74 17.99 -2.45
C ARG A 128 3.65 18.15 -0.94
N CYS A 129 4.26 17.25 -0.16
CA CYS A 129 4.33 17.38 1.29
C CYS A 129 5.25 18.55 1.70
N ARG A 130 6.36 18.74 0.98
CA ARG A 130 7.29 19.85 1.21
C ARG A 130 6.66 21.20 0.88
N GLU A 131 6.00 21.32 -0.27
CA GLU A 131 5.28 22.54 -0.67
C GLU A 131 4.25 22.96 0.38
N LYS A 132 3.43 22.01 0.86
CA LYS A 132 2.43 22.27 1.91
C LYS A 132 3.06 22.71 3.23
N ALA A 133 4.24 22.19 3.58
CA ALA A 133 4.95 22.59 4.78
C ALA A 133 5.51 24.01 4.67
N ASP A 134 5.99 24.40 3.49
CA ASP A 134 6.50 25.74 3.24
C ASP A 134 5.35 26.77 3.14
N GLU A 135 4.21 26.41 2.54
CA GLU A 135 2.97 27.22 2.58
C GLU A 135 2.45 27.43 4.01
N ALA A 136 2.51 26.40 4.87
CA ALA A 136 2.09 26.52 6.26
C ALA A 136 3.01 27.47 7.06
N LYS A 137 4.33 27.43 6.82
CA LYS A 137 5.28 28.39 7.41
C LYS A 137 5.02 29.82 6.94
N GLN A 138 4.73 30.00 5.66
CA GLN A 138 4.49 31.34 5.10
C GLN A 138 3.19 31.96 5.63
N LYS A 139 2.13 31.16 5.81
CA LYS A 139 0.88 31.61 6.46
C LYS A 139 1.11 32.01 7.92
N GLN A 140 1.90 31.25 8.67
CA GLN A 140 2.26 31.61 10.06
C GLN A 140 3.04 32.93 10.15
N ILE A 141 3.97 33.18 9.22
CA ILE A 141 4.70 34.46 9.17
C ILE A 141 3.76 35.62 8.81
N HIS A 142 2.83 35.41 7.89
CA HIS A 142 1.87 36.44 7.48
C HIS A 142 0.87 36.78 8.61
N ASP A 143 0.36 35.78 9.34
CA ASP A 143 -0.55 36.01 10.48
C ASP A 143 0.14 36.75 11.64
N HIS A 144 1.44 36.56 11.85
CA HIS A 144 2.18 37.29 12.90
C HIS A 144 2.31 38.80 12.62
N HIS A 145 2.16 39.23 11.37
CA HIS A 145 2.24 40.64 10.97
C HIS A 145 0.89 41.35 10.86
N ARG A 146 -0.23 40.72 11.21
CA ARG A 146 -1.52 41.43 11.28
C ARG A 146 -1.51 42.41 12.46
N PRO A 147 -1.62 43.73 12.26
CA PRO A 147 -1.70 44.68 13.36
C PRO A 147 -2.94 44.38 14.19
N ARG A 148 -2.77 44.18 15.49
CA ARG A 148 -3.88 44.22 16.46
C ARG A 148 -4.43 45.66 16.44
N THR A 149 -5.51 45.89 15.70
CA THR A 149 -6.30 47.11 15.87
C THR A 149 -6.88 47.09 17.28
N HIS A 150 -6.37 47.99 18.12
CA HIS A 150 -6.68 48.14 19.52
C HIS A 150 -8.08 48.76 19.66
N GLU A 151 -9.15 47.96 19.72
CA GLU A 151 -10.46 48.47 20.16
C GLU A 151 -10.42 48.72 21.68
N HIS A 152 -10.33 50.00 22.03
CA HIS A 152 -10.58 50.51 23.36
C HIS A 152 -12.09 50.40 23.65
N ARG A 153 -12.51 49.43 24.47
CA ARG A 153 -13.85 49.45 25.07
C ARG A 153 -13.75 49.32 26.58
N SER A 154 -14.07 50.43 27.22
CA SER A 154 -14.09 50.68 28.66
C SER A 154 -15.00 49.70 29.42
N ALA A 155 -14.50 49.17 30.53
CA ALA A 155 -15.29 48.69 31.69
C ALA A 155 -15.24 49.80 32.77
N PRO A 156 -16.09 49.86 33.83
CA PRO A 156 -16.75 48.71 34.49
C PRO A 156 -18.17 48.98 35.05
N LYS A 157 -18.85 47.94 35.56
CA LYS A 157 -19.61 47.97 36.83
C LYS A 157 -20.02 46.58 37.32
N VAL A 158 -20.16 46.53 38.64
CA VAL A 158 -20.13 45.40 39.59
C VAL A 158 -21.51 44.76 39.80
N ALA A 159 -21.56 43.43 40.03
CA ALA A 159 -22.44 42.78 41.03
C ALA A 159 -22.09 41.28 41.22
N LEU A 160 -21.89 40.88 42.47
CA LEU A 160 -21.84 39.51 43.04
C LEU A 160 -23.26 39.10 43.53
N PRO A 161 -23.49 37.91 44.13
CA PRO A 161 -23.05 36.55 43.77
C PRO A 161 -24.22 35.53 43.80
N ALA A 162 -24.03 34.31 43.30
CA ALA A 162 -24.82 33.16 43.74
C ALA A 162 -24.02 31.86 43.64
N SER A 163 -24.11 31.10 44.74
CA SER A 163 -23.41 29.88 45.10
C SER A 163 -23.63 28.70 44.15
N SER A 164 -22.61 27.85 43.97
CA SER A 164 -22.62 26.51 44.59
C SER A 164 -21.46 25.61 44.15
N SER A 165 -20.94 24.95 45.18
CA SER A 165 -20.32 23.63 45.24
C SER A 165 -19.03 23.35 44.49
N ALA A 166 -17.99 23.31 45.31
CA ALA A 166 -16.72 22.66 45.13
C ALA A 166 -16.83 21.18 44.73
N TYR A 167 -15.92 20.73 43.87
CA TYR A 167 -15.16 19.49 44.03
C TYR A 167 -13.73 19.71 43.50
N LEU A 168 -12.75 19.42 44.35
CA LEU A 168 -11.30 19.51 44.15
C LEU A 168 -10.74 18.14 43.65
N PRO A 169 -9.44 18.05 43.29
CA PRO A 169 -8.95 17.38 42.09
C PRO A 169 -8.34 15.99 42.35
N HIS A 170 -7.98 15.29 41.28
CA HIS A 170 -6.91 14.30 41.36
C HIS A 170 -5.99 14.35 40.13
N ASP A 171 -4.71 14.50 40.47
CA ASP A 171 -3.51 14.49 39.66
C ASP A 171 -3.23 13.08 39.08
N SER A 172 -2.60 12.99 37.89
CA SER A 172 -1.80 11.85 37.42
C SER A 172 -1.24 12.08 36.01
N SER A 173 0.01 12.57 35.99
CA SER A 173 1.09 12.18 35.08
C SER A 173 0.78 11.13 34.00
N THR A 174 1.05 11.45 32.73
CA THR A 174 1.38 10.42 31.73
C THR A 174 2.51 10.90 30.83
N THR A 175 3.70 10.41 31.16
CA THR A 175 4.88 10.32 30.31
C THR A 175 4.55 9.46 29.09
N CYS A 176 4.65 10.01 27.88
CA CYS A 176 4.65 9.21 26.64
C CYS A 176 6.04 9.26 26.00
N THR A 177 6.92 8.41 26.51
CA THR A 177 8.19 8.01 25.91
C THR A 177 7.92 6.92 24.86
N VAL A 178 8.29 7.21 23.61
CA VAL A 178 8.80 6.32 22.55
C VAL A 178 8.29 4.86 22.49
N ALA A 179 7.55 4.51 21.43
CA ALA A 179 7.73 3.24 20.70
C ALA A 179 6.92 3.23 19.39
N LEU A 180 7.63 3.02 18.27
CA LEU A 180 7.07 2.63 16.97
C LEU A 180 6.20 1.37 17.11
N PRO A 181 5.10 1.27 16.35
CA PRO A 181 5.21 0.49 15.12
C PRO A 181 4.53 1.20 13.95
N GLY A 182 5.22 1.24 12.80
CA GLY A 182 4.80 1.98 11.63
C GLY A 182 3.41 1.57 11.11
N PRO A 183 2.53 2.53 10.81
CA PRO A 183 1.40 2.25 9.96
C PRO A 183 1.85 2.42 8.50
N VAL A 184 1.75 1.32 7.75
CA VAL A 184 1.49 1.31 6.31
C VAL A 184 0.63 2.52 5.94
N CYS A 185 1.27 3.54 5.35
CA CYS A 185 0.59 4.77 4.99
C CYS A 185 -0.40 4.44 3.86
N CYS A 186 -1.67 4.33 4.24
CA CYS A 186 -2.80 4.10 3.38
C CYS A 186 -2.93 5.32 2.44
N CYS A 187 -2.22 5.30 1.32
CA CYS A 187 -2.28 6.32 0.28
C CYS A 187 -3.64 6.26 -0.43
N ARG A 188 -4.64 6.86 0.21
CA ARG A 188 -6.03 6.93 -0.25
C ARG A 188 -6.28 8.05 -1.28
N CYS A 189 -5.24 8.72 -1.79
CA CYS A 189 -5.41 9.99 -2.52
C CYS A 189 -4.84 10.11 -3.95
N CYS A 190 -4.18 9.14 -4.59
CA CYS A 190 -3.40 9.48 -5.81
C CYS A 190 -3.64 8.72 -7.12
N PHE A 191 -4.45 7.66 -7.21
CA PHE A 191 -4.70 7.03 -8.51
C PHE A 191 -5.94 7.59 -9.19
N GLY A 192 -5.78 8.79 -9.74
CA GLY A 192 -6.63 9.31 -10.79
C GLY A 192 -5.73 9.68 -11.96
N ARG A 193 -5.88 8.96 -13.08
CA ARG A 193 -5.42 9.35 -14.43
C ARG A 193 -3.99 8.94 -14.80
N TYR A 194 -3.81 7.67 -15.18
CA TYR A 194 -2.91 7.27 -16.27
C TYR A 194 -3.51 6.03 -16.95
N ARG A 195 -4.42 6.29 -17.89
CA ARG A 195 -4.86 5.36 -18.93
C ARG A 195 -4.58 6.09 -20.24
N GLN A 196 -3.91 5.39 -21.15
CA GLN A 196 -3.41 5.80 -22.48
C GLN A 196 -2.05 6.49 -22.52
N VAL A 197 -1.04 5.71 -22.96
CA VAL A 197 0.05 5.92 -23.95
C VAL A 197 0.85 4.60 -23.81
N GLU A 198 0.93 3.62 -24.69
CA GLU A 198 0.68 3.34 -26.12
C GLU A 198 -0.09 2.02 -26.29
#